data_AF-A0A520GGL5-F1
#
_entry.id   AF-A0A520GGL5-F1
#
_cell.length_a   1.000
_cell.length_b   1.000
_cell.length_c   1.000
_cell.angle_alpha   90.00
_cell.angle_beta   90.00
_cell.angle_gamma   90.00
#
_symmetry.space_group_name_H-M   'P 1'
#
loop_
_entity.id
_entity.type
_entity.pdbx_description
1 polymer ?
#
loop_
_entity_poly.entity_id
_entity_poly.type
_entity_poly.pdbx_seq_one_letter_code
_entity_poly.pdbx_strand_id
1 'polypeptide(L)' 'MERDGWIAICAHQLQRQWRTVDPEQLDEVAADLWIDPRLRAMAPQEAAEEWLRPLATRR' A
#
# COMPACT_ATOMS: atom_id res chain seq x y z
N MET A 1 -11.70 8.93 -5.86
CA MET A 1 -11.28 7.57 -6.20
C MET A 1 -12.06 6.62 -5.31
N GLU A 2 -12.67 5.58 -5.87
CA GLU A 2 -13.36 4.54 -5.09
C GLU A 2 -12.34 3.66 -4.35
N ARG A 3 -12.76 3.04 -3.24
CA ARG A 3 -11.89 2.24 -2.36
C ARG A 3 -11.18 1.13 -3.14
N ASP A 4 -11.91 0.36 -3.93
CA ASP A 4 -11.38 -0.77 -4.71
C ASP A 4 -10.30 -0.33 -5.72
N GLY A 5 -10.49 0.82 -6.37
CA GLY A 5 -9.48 1.38 -7.28
C GLY A 5 -8.22 1.85 -6.54
N TRP A 6 -8.36 2.39 -5.34
CA TRP A 6 -7.22 2.79 -4.52
C TRP A 6 -6.44 1.57 -4.02
N ILE A 7 -7.15 0.55 -3.52
CA ILE A 7 -6.57 -0.72 -3.03
C ILE A 7 -5.79 -1.40 -4.16
N ALA A 8 -6.38 -1.57 -5.34
CA ALA A 8 -5.73 -2.23 -6.46
C ALA A 8 -4.42 -1.52 -6.89
N ILE A 9 -4.41 -0.18 -6.93
CA ILE A 9 -3.21 0.59 -7.29
C ILE A 9 -2.16 0.49 -6.17
N CYS A 10 -2.57 0.61 -4.91
CA CYS A 10 -1.67 0.52 -3.76
C CYS A 10 -1.03 -0.88 -3.66
N ALA A 11 -1.85 -1.94 -3.73
CA ALA A 11 -1.42 -3.34 -3.74
C ALA A 11 -0.44 -3.62 -4.89
N HIS A 12 -0.72 -3.08 -6.09
CA HIS A 12 0.21 -3.22 -7.22
C HIS A 12 1.57 -2.56 -6.96
N GLN A 13 1.61 -1.40 -6.30
CA GLN A 13 2.89 -0.79 -5.92
C GLN A 13 3.62 -1.60 -4.85
N LEU A 14 2.91 -2.09 -3.84
CA LEU A 14 3.49 -2.97 -2.82
C LEU A 14 4.06 -4.24 -3.47
N GLN A 15 3.37 -4.82 -4.46
CA GLN A 15 3.82 -6.00 -5.19
C GLN A 15 5.14 -5.77 -5.95
N ARG A 16 5.34 -4.57 -6.50
CA ARG A 16 6.60 -4.23 -7.18
C ARG A 16 7.79 -4.23 -6.21
N GLN A 17 7.58 -3.88 -4.95
CA GLN A 17 8.61 -3.90 -3.91
C GLN A 17 8.74 -5.29 -3.26
N TRP A 18 7.61 -5.98 -3.07
CA TRP A 18 7.49 -7.28 -2.41
C TRP A 18 6.96 -8.36 -3.35
N ARG A 19 7.73 -8.63 -4.41
CA ARG A 19 7.38 -9.64 -5.43
C ARG A 19 7.20 -11.08 -4.92
N THR A 20 7.63 -11.37 -3.69
CA THR A 20 7.51 -12.70 -3.06
C THR A 20 6.29 -12.83 -2.16
N VAL A 21 5.57 -11.74 -1.90
CA VAL A 21 4.32 -11.74 -1.11
C VAL A 21 3.16 -11.97 -2.05
N ASP A 22 2.20 -12.80 -1.61
CA ASP A 22 1.01 -13.09 -2.41
C ASP A 22 0.18 -11.83 -2.69
N PRO A 23 -0.34 -11.67 -3.92
CA PRO A 23 -1.15 -10.52 -4.30
C PRO A 23 -2.36 -10.32 -3.39
N GLU A 24 -3.03 -11.41 -3.00
CA GLU A 24 -4.20 -11.35 -2.10
C GLU A 24 -3.85 -10.74 -0.73
N GLN A 25 -2.68 -11.08 -0.18
CA GLN A 25 -2.21 -10.47 1.08
C GLN A 25 -1.88 -8.97 0.90
N LEU A 26 -1.41 -8.57 -0.28
CA LEU A 26 -1.12 -7.16 -0.58
C LEU A 26 -2.40 -6.34 -0.73
N ASP A 27 -3.46 -6.93 -1.27
CA ASP A 27 -4.81 -6.34 -1.31
C ASP A 27 -5.37 -6.16 0.11
N GLU A 28 -5.19 -7.14 0.99
CA GLU A 28 -5.57 -7.01 2.41
C GLU A 28 -4.79 -5.89 3.10
N VAL A 29 -3.47 -5.84 2.92
CA VAL A 29 -2.64 -4.75 3.47
C VAL A 29 -3.09 -3.40 2.92
N ALA A 30 -3.31 -3.28 1.61
CA ALA A 30 -3.81 -2.04 1.01
C ALA A 30 -5.21 -1.67 1.52
N ALA A 31 -6.07 -2.64 1.79
CA ALA A 31 -7.37 -2.42 2.41
C ALA A 31 -7.24 -1.87 3.84
N ASP A 32 -6.25 -2.32 4.60
CA ASP A 32 -5.88 -1.80 5.93
C ASP A 32 -5.32 -0.36 5.83
N LEU A 33 -4.43 -0.10 4.86
CA LEU A 33 -3.86 1.24 4.63
C LEU A 33 -4.95 2.27 4.31
N TRP A 34 -6.03 1.87 3.63
CA TRP A 34 -7.16 2.73 3.32
C TRP A 34 -7.94 3.18 4.57
N ILE A 35 -7.90 2.39 5.65
CA ILE A 35 -8.55 2.74 6.93
C ILE A 35 -7.82 3.92 7.59
N ASP A 36 -6.50 4.04 7.36
CA ASP A 36 -5.72 5.15 7.90
C ASP A 36 -6.05 6.46 7.13
N PRO A 37 -6.66 7.46 7.79
CA PRO A 37 -7.03 8.71 7.14
C PRO A 37 -5.81 9.50 6.64
N ARG A 38 -4.61 9.29 7.20
CA ARG A 38 -3.37 9.96 6.76
C ARG A 38 -2.92 9.45 5.41
N LEU A 39 -2.97 8.13 5.23
CA LEU A 39 -2.57 7.45 3.99
C LEU A 39 -3.64 7.60 2.93
N ARG A 40 -4.92 7.50 3.31
CA ARG A 40 -6.06 7.75 2.43
C ARG A 40 -6.09 9.17 1.86
N ALA A 41 -5.55 10.15 2.59
CA ALA A 41 -5.44 11.52 2.08
C ALA A 41 -4.39 11.68 0.97
N MET A 42 -3.51 10.69 0.77
CA MET A 42 -2.45 10.68 -0.24
C MET A 42 -2.84 9.86 -1.48
N ALA A 43 -2.08 10.01 -2.57
CA ALA A 43 -2.19 9.11 -3.70
C ALA A 43 -1.79 7.68 -3.28
N PRO A 44 -2.42 6.61 -3.84
CA PRO A 44 -2.13 5.23 -3.45
C PRO A 44 -0.65 4.84 -3.64
N GLN A 45 0.03 5.43 -4.62
CA GLN A 45 1.48 5.28 -4.78
C GLN A 45 2.26 5.90 -3.63
N GLU A 46 1.96 7.15 -3.27
CA GLU A 46 2.64 7.86 -2.17
C GLU A 46 2.35 7.20 -0.82
N ALA A 47 1.12 6.73 -0.61
CA ALA A 47 0.73 6.00 0.61
C ALA A 47 1.53 4.70 0.78
N ALA A 48 1.73 3.94 -0.30
CA ALA A 48 2.57 2.75 -0.27
C ALA A 48 4.03 3.10 0.07
N GLU A 49 4.59 4.16 -0.53
CA GLU A 49 5.96 4.60 -0.27
C GLU A 49 6.14 5.10 1.19
N GLU A 50 5.20 5.88 1.70
CA GLU A 50 5.22 6.39 3.08
C GLU A 50 5.09 5.25 4.10
N TRP A 51 4.27 4.24 3.81
CA TRP A 51 4.16 3.07 4.67
C TRP A 51 5.41 2.16 4.62
N LEU A 52 6.10 2.10 3.49
CA LEU A 52 7.34 1.32 3.31
C LEU A 52 8.58 2.03 3.89
N ARG A 53 8.59 3.35 4.00
CA ARG A 53 9.69 4.16 4.58
C ARG A 53 10.24 3.66 5.93
N PRO A 54 9.42 3.38 6.97
CA PRO A 54 9.93 2.90 8.25
C PRO A 54 10.61 1.52 8.16
N LEU A 55 10.22 0.68 7.20
CA LEU A 55 10.84 -0.63 6.98
C LEU A 55 12.22 -0.52 6.31
N ALA A 56 12.40 0.48 5.43
CA ALA A 56 13.70 0.75 4.79
C ALA A 56 14.78 1.30 5.75
N THR A 57 14.36 1.86 6.88
CA THR A 57 15.27 2.46 7.89
C THR A 57 15.85 1.44 8.89
N ARG A 58 15.39 0.19 8.89
CA ARG A 58 15.98 -0.87 9.73
C ARG A 58 17.19 -1.49 9.02
N ARG A 59 18.36 -0.91 9.24
CA ARG A 59 19.66 -1.49 8.89
C ARG A 59 20.47 -1.79 10.14
#